data_AF-A0A971WGU4-F1
#
_entry.id   AF-A0A971WGU4-F1
#
_cell.length_a   1.000
_cell.length_b   1.000
_cell.length_c   1.000
_cell.angle_alpha   90.00
_cell.angle_beta   90.00
_cell.angle_gamma   90.00
#
_symmetry.space_group_name_H-M   'P 1'
#
loop_
_entity.id
_entity.type
_entity.pdbx_description
1 polymer ?
#
loop_
_entity_poly.entity_id
_entity_poly.type
_entity_poly.pdbx_seq_one_letter_code
_entity_poly.pdbx_strand_id
1 'polypeptide(L)'
;IEEAIKFYQQHPEETLIVVTADHETGGLTLGFAATGYSLYPEVLQNQKMSFLEFSKVVEQYSQNTPQEKANLSDFWPQIEENFGLLDIPAPEKAELEEKAKNGDAEAQAKLRLTLTDYEREELEKALAMSVQGEAPQSYGGYDPLTITLTHILNQKAGLSWTTFSHTGAPVAIFAQGVGAELFDDYFDNTEIFTKLVSVMSLEAVLVQ
;
A
#
# COMPACT_ATOMS: atom_id res chain seq x y z
N ILE A 1 8.40 -12.50 -13.36
CA ILE A 1 7.98 -13.92 -13.23
C ILE A 1 7.59 -14.49 -14.59
N GLU A 2 6.66 -13.87 -15.34
CA GLU A 2 6.22 -14.38 -16.66
C GLU A 2 7.37 -14.68 -17.63
N GLU A 3 8.35 -13.79 -17.77
CA GLU A 3 9.52 -14.01 -18.63
C GLU A 3 10.39 -15.19 -18.17
N ALA A 4 10.53 -15.40 -16.86
CA ALA A 4 11.24 -16.56 -16.33
C ALA A 4 10.49 -17.86 -16.67
N ILE A 5 9.15 -17.85 -16.57
CA ILE A 5 8.31 -18.99 -16.97
C ILE A 5 8.44 -19.27 -18.48
N LYS A 6 8.49 -18.24 -19.33
CA LYS A 6 8.74 -18.40 -20.79
C LYS A 6 10.08 -19.08 -21.06
N PHE A 7 11.12 -18.70 -20.32
CA PHE A 7 12.44 -19.37 -20.40
C PHE A 7 12.35 -20.84 -19.96
N TYR A 8 11.74 -21.12 -18.80
CA TYR A 8 11.53 -22.48 -18.32
C TYR A 8 10.76 -23.36 -19.33
N GLN A 9 9.75 -22.82 -20.02
CA GLN A 9 9.00 -23.56 -21.03
C GLN A 9 9.85 -23.97 -22.24
N GLN A 10 10.90 -23.21 -22.56
CA GLN A 10 11.85 -23.55 -23.63
C GLN A 10 12.96 -24.50 -23.15
N HIS A 11 13.23 -24.50 -21.84
CA HIS A 11 14.33 -25.24 -21.20
C HIS A 11 13.87 -26.05 -19.97
N PRO A 12 12.82 -26.91 -20.07
CA PRO A 12 12.15 -27.47 -18.90
C PRO A 12 13.00 -28.49 -18.12
N GLU A 13 13.96 -29.14 -18.79
CA GLU A 13 14.81 -30.18 -18.20
C GLU A 13 16.08 -29.63 -17.54
N GLU A 14 16.37 -28.33 -17.69
CA GLU A 14 17.60 -27.70 -17.19
C GLU A 14 17.36 -26.39 -16.42
N THR A 15 16.09 -26.05 -16.15
CA THR A 15 15.72 -24.80 -15.49
C THR A 15 15.05 -25.05 -14.15
N LEU A 16 15.52 -24.33 -13.14
CA LEU A 16 14.84 -24.11 -11.87
C LEU A 16 14.48 -22.62 -11.75
N ILE A 17 13.23 -22.33 -11.39
CA ILE A 17 12.78 -21.01 -10.97
C ILE A 17 12.50 -21.06 -9.47
N VAL A 18 13.08 -20.14 -8.71
CA VAL A 18 12.75 -19.89 -7.30
C VAL A 18 12.30 -18.44 -7.16
N VAL A 19 11.15 -18.23 -6.54
CA VAL A 19 10.59 -16.91 -6.23
C VAL A 19 10.31 -16.85 -4.73
N THR A 20 10.88 -15.86 -4.05
CA THR A 20 10.66 -15.59 -2.63
C THR A 20 10.77 -14.09 -2.37
N ALA A 21 10.48 -13.67 -1.14
CA ALA A 21 10.83 -12.35 -0.63
C ALA A 21 11.99 -12.46 0.37
N ASP A 22 12.60 -11.33 0.70
CA ASP A 22 13.59 -11.19 1.78
C ASP A 22 12.92 -11.08 3.15
N HIS A 23 11.82 -10.33 3.24
CA HIS A 23 10.96 -10.21 4.43
C HIS A 23 9.58 -9.61 4.08
N GLU A 24 8.62 -9.66 5.01
CA GLU A 24 7.41 -8.84 4.95
C GLU A 24 7.71 -7.41 5.43
N THR A 25 6.98 -6.44 4.88
CA THR A 25 7.16 -5.01 5.24
C THR A 25 5.81 -4.34 5.47
N GLY A 26 5.72 -3.63 6.60
CA GLY A 26 4.61 -2.75 6.94
C GLY A 26 3.54 -3.40 7.83
N GLY A 27 3.53 -4.73 7.94
CA GLY A 27 2.47 -5.45 8.65
C GLY A 27 1.12 -5.21 7.98
N LEU A 28 1.04 -5.47 6.68
CA LEU A 28 -0.20 -5.31 5.92
C LEU A 28 -1.27 -6.27 6.46
N THR A 29 -2.46 -5.73 6.69
CA THR A 29 -3.63 -6.51 7.11
C THR A 29 -4.78 -6.37 6.11
N LEU A 30 -5.42 -7.50 5.81
CA LEU A 30 -6.68 -7.55 5.07
C LEU A 30 -7.84 -7.54 6.07
N GLY A 31 -8.29 -6.35 6.42
CA GLY A 31 -9.37 -6.12 7.35
C GLY A 31 -9.24 -4.77 8.03
N PHE A 32 -10.36 -4.06 8.17
CA PHE A 32 -10.43 -2.83 8.92
C PHE A 32 -11.76 -2.72 9.65
N ALA A 33 -11.74 -2.19 10.88
CA ALA A 33 -12.91 -2.18 11.76
C ALA A 33 -14.14 -1.51 11.10
N ALA A 34 -13.93 -0.43 10.34
CA ALA A 34 -15.02 0.29 9.67
C ALA A 34 -15.62 -0.48 8.48
N THR A 35 -14.90 -1.44 7.89
CA THR A 35 -15.38 -2.27 6.77
C THR A 35 -15.89 -3.63 7.21
N GLY A 36 -15.75 -3.99 8.49
CA GLY A 36 -16.13 -5.30 9.01
C GLY A 36 -15.36 -6.44 8.31
N TYR A 37 -16.10 -7.40 7.75
CA TYR A 37 -15.51 -8.52 6.97
C TYR A 37 -15.39 -8.23 5.47
N SER A 38 -15.68 -7.00 5.04
CA SER A 38 -15.61 -6.61 3.64
C SER A 38 -14.27 -5.96 3.28
N LEU A 39 -13.81 -6.25 2.06
CA LEU A 39 -12.69 -5.57 1.40
C LEU A 39 -13.21 -4.89 0.14
N TYR A 40 -12.58 -3.76 -0.22
CA TYR A 40 -12.93 -2.96 -1.39
C TYR A 40 -11.68 -2.63 -2.19
N PRO A 41 -10.96 -3.64 -2.73
CA PRO A 41 -9.68 -3.43 -3.40
C PRO A 41 -9.79 -2.53 -4.65
N GLU A 42 -10.97 -2.44 -5.27
CA GLU A 42 -11.24 -1.53 -6.38
C GLU A 42 -11.02 -0.06 -6.01
N VAL A 43 -11.15 0.30 -4.73
CA VAL A 43 -10.88 1.65 -4.22
C VAL A 43 -9.43 2.08 -4.51
N LEU A 44 -8.48 1.14 -4.47
CA LEU A 44 -7.06 1.43 -4.68
C LEU A 44 -6.76 1.87 -6.13
N GLN A 45 -7.62 1.55 -7.09
CA GLN A 45 -7.46 1.99 -8.49
C GLN A 45 -7.57 3.51 -8.64
N ASN A 46 -8.14 4.20 -7.65
CA ASN A 46 -8.20 5.65 -7.63
C ASN A 46 -6.86 6.31 -7.30
N GLN A 47 -5.90 5.55 -6.75
CA GLN A 47 -4.58 6.08 -6.47
C GLN A 47 -3.74 6.17 -7.75
N LYS A 48 -3.56 7.39 -8.27
CA LYS A 48 -2.80 7.64 -9.52
C LYS A 48 -1.38 8.14 -9.27
N MET A 49 -1.08 8.52 -8.03
CA MET A 49 0.23 9.01 -7.61
C MET A 49 0.70 8.25 -6.37
N SER A 50 2.00 7.95 -6.29
CA SER A 50 2.56 7.37 -5.07
C SER A 50 2.58 8.42 -3.96
N PHE A 51 2.55 7.98 -2.71
CA PHE A 51 2.66 8.88 -1.57
C PHE A 51 3.99 9.66 -1.62
N LEU A 52 5.10 9.04 -2.07
CA LEU A 52 6.39 9.74 -2.21
C LEU A 52 6.37 10.89 -3.22
N GLU A 53 5.67 10.73 -4.35
CA GLU A 53 5.54 11.82 -5.32
C GLU A 53 4.58 12.90 -4.82
N PHE A 54 3.50 12.51 -4.15
CA PHE A 54 2.57 13.49 -3.58
C PHE A 54 3.19 14.29 -2.44
N SER A 55 4.10 13.71 -1.65
CA SER A 55 4.90 14.43 -0.67
C SER A 55 5.71 15.59 -1.28
N LYS A 56 6.18 15.45 -2.53
CA LYS A 56 6.84 16.56 -3.24
C LYS A 56 5.87 17.70 -3.59
N VAL A 57 4.61 17.38 -3.87
CA VAL A 57 3.55 18.38 -4.09
C VAL A 57 3.31 19.17 -2.80
N VAL A 58 3.22 18.47 -1.66
CA VAL A 58 3.06 19.09 -0.33
C VAL A 58 4.27 19.94 0.04
N GLU A 59 5.48 19.46 -0.23
CA GLU A 59 6.72 20.20 0.00
C GLU A 59 6.76 21.50 -0.84
N GLN A 60 6.46 21.41 -2.13
CA GLN A 60 6.40 22.58 -3.02
C GLN A 60 5.34 23.60 -2.57
N TYR A 61 4.17 23.13 -2.13
CA TYR A 61 3.14 24.01 -1.57
C TYR A 61 3.64 24.73 -0.32
N SER A 62 4.28 23.99 0.60
CA SER A 62 4.78 24.50 1.88
C SER A 62 5.89 25.54 1.69
N GLN A 63 6.73 25.40 0.66
CA GLN A 63 7.77 26.38 0.33
C GLN A 63 7.21 27.70 -0.21
N ASN A 64 6.01 27.68 -0.82
CA ASN A 64 5.42 28.83 -1.51
C ASN A 64 4.24 29.46 -0.75
N THR A 65 3.75 28.81 0.29
CA THR A 65 2.56 29.24 1.05
C THR A 65 2.92 29.45 2.52
N PRO A 66 2.74 30.67 3.06
CA PRO A 66 2.89 30.89 4.49
C PRO A 66 2.00 29.96 5.31
N GLN A 67 2.50 29.45 6.43
CA GLN A 67 1.79 28.49 7.29
C GLN A 67 0.39 28.97 7.67
N GLU A 68 0.19 30.25 7.95
CA GLU A 68 -1.11 30.81 8.35
C GLU A 68 -2.13 30.88 7.22
N LYS A 69 -1.67 30.69 5.98
CA LYS A 69 -2.50 30.64 4.78
C LYS A 69 -2.73 29.23 4.26
N ALA A 70 -2.06 28.24 4.85
CA ALA A 70 -2.20 26.85 4.44
C ALA A 70 -3.64 26.38 4.65
N ASN A 71 -4.26 25.79 3.62
CA ASN A 71 -5.63 25.29 3.71
C ASN A 71 -5.78 23.96 2.95
N LEU A 72 -6.50 23.01 3.55
CA LEU A 72 -6.78 21.72 2.94
C LEU A 72 -7.54 21.86 1.61
N SER A 73 -8.36 22.90 1.47
CA SER A 73 -9.10 23.17 0.23
C SER A 73 -8.19 23.37 -1.00
N ASP A 74 -6.95 23.79 -0.80
CA ASP A 74 -5.99 24.03 -1.90
C ASP A 74 -5.48 22.72 -2.52
N PHE A 75 -5.70 21.60 -1.84
CA PHE A 75 -5.30 20.27 -2.29
C PHE A 75 -6.45 19.47 -2.90
N TRP A 76 -7.70 19.93 -2.82
CA TRP A 76 -8.85 19.11 -3.25
C TRP A 76 -8.77 18.62 -4.70
N PRO A 77 -8.40 19.45 -5.70
CA PRO A 77 -8.23 18.96 -7.07
C PRO A 77 -7.23 17.80 -7.15
N GLN A 78 -6.10 17.92 -6.45
CA GLN A 78 -5.04 16.91 -6.45
C GLN A 78 -5.43 15.66 -5.64
N ILE A 79 -6.17 15.83 -4.53
CA ILE A 79 -6.64 14.72 -3.71
C ILE A 79 -7.69 13.89 -4.47
N GLU A 80 -8.66 14.55 -5.10
CA GLU A 80 -9.66 13.88 -5.92
C GLU A 80 -9.01 13.19 -7.13
N GLU A 81 -8.09 13.88 -7.83
CA GLU A 81 -7.44 13.31 -9.00
C GLU A 81 -6.56 12.10 -8.66
N ASN A 82 -5.79 12.18 -7.57
CA ASN A 82 -4.69 11.24 -7.28
C ASN A 82 -5.02 10.20 -6.21
N PHE A 83 -6.08 10.38 -5.43
CA PHE A 83 -6.56 9.40 -4.44
C PHE A 83 -8.05 9.04 -4.62
N GLY A 84 -8.81 9.82 -5.40
CA GLY A 84 -10.25 9.65 -5.57
C GLY A 84 -11.09 9.94 -4.33
N LEU A 85 -10.50 10.53 -3.29
CA LEU A 85 -11.22 10.92 -2.07
C LEU A 85 -12.08 12.15 -2.36
N LEU A 86 -13.30 12.14 -1.85
CA LEU A 86 -14.31 13.15 -2.16
C LEU A 86 -14.67 13.97 -0.93
N ASP A 87 -14.84 15.27 -1.11
CA ASP A 87 -15.29 16.19 -0.07
C ASP A 87 -16.72 16.69 -0.35
N ILE A 88 -17.70 15.80 -0.18
CA ILE A 88 -19.09 16.07 -0.56
C ILE A 88 -19.83 16.84 0.56
N PRO A 89 -20.47 17.99 0.27
CA PRO A 89 -21.25 18.73 1.25
C PRO A 89 -22.43 17.93 1.82
N ALA A 90 -22.79 18.22 3.08
CA ALA A 90 -23.83 17.47 3.80
C ALA A 90 -25.18 17.30 3.06
N PRO A 91 -25.73 18.31 2.35
CA PRO A 91 -26.98 18.12 1.59
C PRO A 91 -26.86 17.07 0.48
N GLU A 92 -25.79 17.12 -0.31
CA GLU A 92 -25.56 16.17 -1.40
C GLU A 92 -25.23 14.76 -0.86
N LYS A 93 -24.47 14.70 0.24
CA LYS A 93 -24.20 13.45 0.95
C LYS A 93 -25.49 12.77 1.42
N ALA A 94 -26.44 13.52 1.97
CA ALA A 94 -27.74 12.98 2.39
C ALA A 94 -28.55 12.37 1.23
N GLU A 95 -28.52 12.99 0.05
CA GLU A 95 -29.16 12.46 -1.16
C GLU A 95 -28.48 11.15 -1.61
N LEU A 96 -27.15 11.09 -1.58
CA LEU A 96 -26.41 9.87 -1.90
C LEU A 96 -26.73 8.76 -0.90
N GLU A 97 -26.86 9.07 0.39
CA GLU A 97 -27.22 8.09 1.42
C GLU A 97 -28.62 7.51 1.19
N GLU A 98 -29.58 8.32 0.76
CA GLU A 98 -30.92 7.83 0.40
C GLU A 98 -30.86 6.89 -0.80
N LYS A 99 -30.14 7.25 -1.87
CA LYS A 99 -29.95 6.40 -3.05
C LYS A 99 -29.24 5.09 -2.69
N ALA A 100 -28.19 5.16 -1.89
CA ALA A 100 -27.42 4.00 -1.45
C ALA A 100 -28.27 3.03 -0.62
N LYS A 101 -29.16 3.53 0.26
CA LYS A 101 -30.14 2.72 1.01
C LYS A 101 -31.13 2.02 0.09
N ASN A 102 -31.45 2.63 -1.04
CA ASN A 102 -32.31 2.08 -2.08
C ASN A 102 -31.56 1.16 -3.08
N GLY A 103 -30.30 0.80 -2.80
CA GLY A 103 -29.53 -0.16 -3.59
C GLY A 103 -28.73 0.43 -4.75
N ASP A 104 -28.59 1.76 -4.82
CA ASP A 104 -27.75 2.41 -5.84
C ASP A 104 -26.27 2.15 -5.59
N ALA A 105 -25.65 1.33 -6.45
CA ALA A 105 -24.25 0.95 -6.36
C ALA A 105 -23.28 2.12 -6.59
N GLU A 106 -23.64 3.08 -7.44
CA GLU A 106 -22.80 4.25 -7.72
C GLU A 106 -22.79 5.19 -6.51
N ALA A 107 -23.96 5.40 -5.89
CA ALA A 107 -24.06 6.17 -4.66
C ALA A 107 -23.28 5.52 -3.51
N GLN A 108 -23.34 4.19 -3.38
CA GLN A 108 -22.53 3.45 -2.39
C GLN A 108 -21.03 3.60 -2.64
N ALA A 109 -20.58 3.52 -3.89
CA ALA A 109 -19.17 3.70 -4.24
C ALA A 109 -18.69 5.14 -3.96
N LYS A 110 -19.48 6.15 -4.32
CA LYS A 110 -19.17 7.57 -4.02
C LYS A 110 -19.12 7.83 -2.52
N LEU A 111 -20.09 7.34 -1.75
CA LEU A 111 -20.10 7.50 -0.29
C LEU A 111 -18.89 6.83 0.38
N ARG A 112 -18.41 5.71 -0.15
CA ARG A 112 -17.21 5.04 0.39
C ARG A 112 -15.97 5.94 0.28
N LEU A 113 -15.82 6.62 -0.86
CA LEU A 113 -14.73 7.56 -1.13
C LEU A 113 -14.93 8.93 -0.49
N THR A 114 -16.15 9.24 -0.05
CA THR A 114 -16.47 10.49 0.63
C THR A 114 -15.83 10.51 2.01
N LEU A 115 -15.19 11.62 2.35
CA LEU A 115 -14.62 11.85 3.67
C LEU A 115 -15.72 11.98 4.73
N THR A 116 -15.44 11.41 5.88
CA THR A 116 -16.15 11.71 7.13
C THR A 116 -15.60 12.97 7.76
N ASP A 117 -16.37 13.60 8.66
CA ASP A 117 -15.91 14.78 9.39
C ASP A 117 -14.64 14.50 10.19
N TYR A 118 -14.52 13.28 10.74
CA TYR A 118 -13.33 12.82 11.44
C TYR A 118 -12.11 12.71 10.50
N GLU A 119 -12.27 12.06 9.34
CA GLU A 119 -11.18 11.96 8.36
C GLU A 119 -10.73 13.34 7.86
N ARG A 120 -11.68 14.28 7.68
CA ARG A 120 -11.36 15.67 7.35
C ARG A 120 -10.56 16.35 8.45
N GLU A 121 -10.97 16.22 9.71
CA GLU A 121 -10.25 16.79 10.86
C GLU A 121 -8.81 16.24 10.95
N GLU A 122 -8.63 14.94 10.72
CA GLU A 122 -7.29 14.32 10.71
C GLU A 122 -6.43 14.85 9.57
N LEU A 123 -6.99 15.09 8.38
CA LEU A 123 -6.28 15.72 7.26
C LEU A 123 -5.88 17.17 7.55
N GLU A 124 -6.73 17.93 8.23
CA GLU A 124 -6.41 19.30 8.65
C GLU A 124 -5.24 19.33 9.65
N LYS A 125 -5.25 18.43 10.64
CA LYS A 125 -4.13 18.26 11.58
C LYS A 125 -2.86 17.85 10.86
N ALA A 126 -2.96 16.88 9.94
CA ALA A 126 -1.83 16.39 9.18
C ALA A 126 -1.22 17.48 8.28
N LEU A 127 -2.05 18.28 7.59
CA LEU A 127 -1.58 19.43 6.83
C LEU A 127 -0.83 20.42 7.73
N ALA A 128 -1.36 20.73 8.91
CA ALA A 128 -0.70 21.65 9.84
C ALA A 128 0.70 21.17 10.23
N MET A 129 0.90 19.87 10.41
CA MET A 129 2.20 19.26 10.70
C MET A 129 3.13 19.30 9.48
N SER A 130 2.60 18.96 8.30
CA SER A 130 3.34 19.01 7.03
C SER A 130 3.92 20.40 6.74
N VAL A 131 3.12 21.47 6.87
CA VAL A 131 3.59 22.84 6.59
C VAL A 131 4.54 23.39 7.64
N GLN A 132 4.55 22.79 8.85
CA GLN A 132 5.56 23.06 9.88
C GLN A 132 6.87 22.33 9.63
N GLY A 133 6.93 21.46 8.61
CA GLY A 133 8.08 20.61 8.33
C GLY A 133 8.25 19.49 9.36
N GLU A 134 7.19 19.13 10.09
CA GLU A 134 7.23 18.03 11.03
C GLU A 134 7.06 16.70 10.30
N ALA A 135 7.95 15.75 10.59
CA ALA A 135 7.86 14.37 10.13
C ALA A 135 7.98 13.42 11.33
N PRO A 136 6.91 13.28 12.14
CA PRO A 136 6.99 12.49 13.36
C PRO A 136 7.27 11.02 13.06
N GLN A 137 7.87 10.35 14.04
CA GLN A 137 8.12 8.90 13.95
C GLN A 137 6.84 8.08 13.78
N SER A 138 5.69 8.58 14.28
CA SER A 138 4.38 7.95 14.07
C SER A 138 3.93 7.92 12.61
N TYR A 139 4.55 8.74 11.76
CA TYR A 139 4.38 8.77 10.31
C TYR A 139 5.54 8.12 9.56
N GLY A 140 6.42 7.38 10.26
CA GLY A 140 7.60 6.75 9.67
C GLY A 140 8.66 7.73 9.17
N GLY A 141 8.59 9.00 9.58
CA GLY A 141 9.43 10.07 9.04
C GLY A 141 9.01 10.58 7.65
N TYR A 142 7.81 10.21 7.18
CA TYR A 142 7.22 10.73 5.95
C TYR A 142 6.31 11.93 6.21
N ASP A 143 5.92 12.62 5.13
CA ASP A 143 5.01 13.76 5.17
C ASP A 143 3.65 13.39 5.79
N PRO A 144 3.20 14.07 6.86
CA PRO A 144 1.97 13.72 7.58
C PRO A 144 0.71 13.76 6.71
N LEU A 145 0.51 14.80 5.91
CA LEU A 145 -0.68 14.94 5.05
C LEU A 145 -0.77 13.77 4.06
N THR A 146 0.33 13.49 3.38
CA THR A 146 0.42 12.43 2.37
C THR A 146 0.16 11.05 2.96
N ILE A 147 0.75 10.73 4.11
CA ILE A 147 0.51 9.46 4.80
C ILE A 147 -0.93 9.36 5.28
N THR A 148 -1.50 10.44 5.82
CA THR A 148 -2.89 10.46 6.29
C THR A 148 -3.86 10.19 5.15
N LEU A 149 -3.69 10.83 3.99
CA LEU A 149 -4.46 10.55 2.76
C LEU A 149 -4.35 9.07 2.35
N THR A 150 -3.12 8.55 2.34
CA THR A 150 -2.85 7.15 1.97
C THR A 150 -3.52 6.18 2.96
N HIS A 151 -3.47 6.46 4.26
CA HIS A 151 -4.13 5.66 5.28
C HIS A 151 -5.65 5.69 5.18
N ILE A 152 -6.25 6.85 4.93
CA ILE A 152 -7.70 6.97 4.69
C ILE A 152 -8.10 6.10 3.50
N LEU A 153 -7.37 6.18 2.38
CA LEU A 153 -7.67 5.35 1.20
C LEU A 153 -7.53 3.85 1.50
N ASN A 154 -6.46 3.45 2.20
CA ASN A 154 -6.26 2.06 2.63
C ASN A 154 -7.41 1.56 3.50
N GLN A 155 -7.82 2.35 4.49
CA GLN A 155 -8.92 2.02 5.41
C GLN A 155 -10.25 1.90 4.67
N LYS A 156 -10.52 2.78 3.69
CA LYS A 156 -11.68 2.69 2.80
C LYS A 156 -11.65 1.44 1.91
N ALA A 157 -10.46 0.95 1.55
CA ALA A 157 -10.26 -0.33 0.87
C ALA A 157 -10.36 -1.55 1.81
N GLY A 158 -10.48 -1.35 3.11
CA GLY A 158 -10.48 -2.42 4.12
C GLY A 158 -9.09 -2.91 4.51
N LEU A 159 -8.06 -2.06 4.35
CA LEU A 159 -6.67 -2.38 4.64
C LEU A 159 -6.15 -1.57 5.84
N SER A 160 -5.19 -2.14 6.57
CA SER A 160 -4.45 -1.43 7.59
C SER A 160 -2.99 -1.88 7.66
N TRP A 161 -2.16 -1.06 8.30
CA TRP A 161 -0.72 -1.24 8.45
C TRP A 161 -0.34 -1.05 9.92
N THR A 162 0.61 -1.85 10.42
CA THR A 162 1.00 -1.80 11.84
C THR A 162 2.37 -1.16 12.06
N THR A 163 3.19 -1.02 11.02
CA THR A 163 4.55 -0.47 11.12
C THR A 163 4.98 0.18 9.81
N PHE A 164 6.03 1.01 9.86
CA PHE A 164 6.75 1.53 8.68
C PHE A 164 8.03 0.72 8.38
N SER A 165 8.27 -0.36 9.12
CA SER A 165 9.46 -1.20 9.01
C SER A 165 9.11 -2.63 8.59
N HIS A 166 10.09 -3.52 8.64
CA HIS A 166 9.89 -4.94 8.37
C HIS A 166 9.10 -5.60 9.50
N THR A 167 8.48 -6.74 9.22
CA THR A 167 7.95 -7.63 10.26
C THR A 167 8.65 -8.98 10.23
N GLY A 168 8.49 -9.75 11.31
CA GLY A 168 8.99 -11.11 11.41
C GLY A 168 8.03 -12.16 10.81
N ALA A 169 7.09 -11.77 9.96
CA ALA A 169 6.20 -12.72 9.30
C ALA A 169 7.01 -13.61 8.35
N PRO A 170 6.77 -14.93 8.32
CA PRO A 170 7.40 -15.81 7.34
C PRO A 170 6.95 -15.43 5.93
N VAL A 171 7.88 -15.50 4.99
CA VAL A 171 7.62 -15.25 3.57
C VAL A 171 7.49 -16.56 2.80
N ALA A 172 6.66 -16.55 1.76
CA ALA A 172 6.49 -17.71 0.91
C ALA A 172 7.66 -17.87 -0.06
N ILE A 173 8.06 -19.11 -0.28
CA ILE A 173 8.95 -19.51 -1.36
C ILE A 173 8.16 -20.39 -2.35
N PHE A 174 8.31 -20.10 -3.63
CA PHE A 174 7.71 -20.85 -4.73
C PHE A 174 8.82 -21.36 -5.62
N ALA A 175 8.79 -22.65 -5.96
CA ALA A 175 9.77 -23.26 -6.84
C ALA A 175 9.08 -24.04 -7.98
N GLN A 176 9.68 -24.00 -9.17
CA GLN A 176 9.22 -24.73 -10.34
C GLN A 176 10.42 -25.22 -11.16
N GLY A 177 10.39 -26.50 -11.56
CA GLY A 177 11.41 -27.09 -12.43
C GLY A 177 12.36 -28.03 -11.69
N VAL A 178 13.59 -28.15 -12.19
CA VAL A 178 14.57 -29.13 -11.72
C VAL A 178 14.93 -28.89 -10.25
N GLY A 179 14.71 -29.89 -9.39
CA GLY A 179 15.04 -29.78 -7.96
C GLY A 179 14.10 -28.89 -7.15
N ALA A 180 12.95 -28.51 -7.70
CA ALA A 180 11.97 -27.66 -7.01
C ALA A 180 11.43 -28.31 -5.72
N GLU A 181 11.40 -29.64 -5.65
CA GLU A 181 11.01 -30.41 -4.47
C GLU A 181 11.89 -30.13 -3.24
N LEU A 182 13.12 -29.61 -3.44
CA LEU A 182 13.99 -29.21 -2.32
C LEU A 182 13.45 -27.98 -1.57
N PHE A 183 12.52 -27.23 -2.16
CA PHE A 183 11.96 -26.00 -1.59
C PHE A 183 10.54 -26.19 -1.03
N ASP A 184 9.99 -27.41 -1.05
CA ASP A 184 8.68 -27.75 -0.48
C ASP A 184 8.79 -28.08 1.03
N ASP A 185 9.27 -27.11 1.82
CA ASP A 185 9.46 -27.25 3.27
C ASP A 185 9.45 -25.88 3.99
N TYR A 186 9.46 -25.89 5.32
CA TYR A 186 9.66 -24.73 6.18
C TYR A 186 11.10 -24.66 6.68
N PHE A 187 11.87 -23.67 6.20
CA PHE A 187 13.30 -23.56 6.48
C PHE A 187 13.77 -22.10 6.59
N ASP A 188 14.98 -21.93 7.12
CA ASP A 188 15.63 -20.62 7.22
C ASP A 188 16.19 -20.17 5.86
N ASN A 189 16.22 -18.86 5.59
CA ASN A 189 16.66 -18.34 4.29
C ASN A 189 18.13 -18.71 3.96
N THR A 190 18.97 -19.00 4.95
CA THR A 190 20.35 -19.45 4.76
C THR A 190 20.43 -20.79 4.01
N GLU A 191 19.41 -21.63 4.11
CA GLU A 191 19.37 -22.92 3.43
C GLU A 191 19.15 -22.79 1.92
N ILE A 192 18.58 -21.67 1.44
CA ILE A 192 18.35 -21.41 0.01
C ILE A 192 19.66 -21.54 -0.77
N PHE A 193 20.75 -20.98 -0.26
CA PHE A 193 22.07 -21.08 -0.88
C PHE A 193 22.48 -22.54 -1.08
N THR A 194 22.42 -23.34 -0.02
CA THR A 194 22.86 -24.74 -0.06
C THR A 194 21.98 -25.60 -0.98
N LYS A 195 20.67 -25.36 -1.00
CA LYS A 195 19.72 -26.03 -1.91
C LYS A 195 20.05 -25.68 -3.38
N LEU A 196 20.28 -24.41 -3.70
CA LEU A 196 20.67 -23.98 -5.05
C LEU A 196 22.01 -24.60 -5.51
N VAL A 197 23.01 -24.62 -4.63
CA VAL A 197 24.30 -25.28 -4.91
C VAL A 197 24.11 -26.76 -5.25
N SER A 198 23.25 -27.45 -4.50
CA SER A 198 22.91 -28.85 -4.75
C SER A 198 22.26 -29.05 -6.13
N VAL A 199 21.31 -28.20 -6.51
CA VAL A 199 20.63 -28.29 -7.82
C VAL A 199 21.61 -28.07 -8.97
N MET A 200 22.53 -27.11 -8.82
CA MET A 200 23.53 -26.80 -9.83
C MET A 200 24.67 -27.83 -9.89
N SER A 201 24.67 -28.85 -9.03
CA SER A 201 25.76 -29.82 -8.88
C SER A 201 27.13 -29.15 -8.66
N LEU A 202 27.15 -28.05 -7.90
CA LEU A 202 28.36 -27.30 -7.56
C LEU A 202 28.89 -27.74 -6.18
N GLU A 203 30.21 -27.60 -5.96
CA GLU A 203 30.79 -27.69 -4.62
C GLU A 203 30.72 -26.32 -3.92
N ALA A 204 30.14 -26.28 -2.71
CA ALA A 204 30.12 -25.04 -1.92
C ALA A 204 31.53 -24.70 -1.41
N VAL A 205 32.13 -23.62 -1.91
CA VAL A 205 33.34 -23.05 -1.32
C VAL A 205 32.93 -21.98 -0.31
N LEU A 206 32.90 -22.34 0.97
CA LEU A 206 32.72 -21.36 2.04
C LEU A 206 34.03 -20.58 2.21
N VAL A 207 34.02 -19.30 1.85
CA VAL A 207 35.11 -18.38 2.17
C VAL A 207 34.93 -17.97 3.63
N GLN A 208 35.87 -18.42 4.48
CA GLN A 208 35.95 -18.04 5.90
C GLN A 208 36.46 -16.61 6.08
#